data_AF-A0A7V0RJP0-F1
#
_entry.id   AF-A0A7V0RJP0-F1
#
_cell.length_a   1.000
_cell.length_b   1.000
_cell.length_c   1.000
_cell.angle_alpha   90.00
_cell.angle_beta   90.00
_cell.angle_gamma   90.00
#
_symmetry.space_group_name_H-M   'P 1'
#
loop_
_entity.id
_entity.type
_entity.pdbx_description
1 polymer ?
#
loop_
_entity_poly.entity_id
_entity_poly.type
_entity_poly.pdbx_seq_one_letter_code
_entity_poly.pdbx_strand_id
1 'polypeptide(L)'
;MNEHQHIEWKSSWRDEHLKWLCGFANAQGGVLDVGRNDEGRVVGLENAARLLEELPNKLRDLLGIVGEINLLEEDGKPYLRIVVEPYPVPI
;
A
#
# COMPACT_ATOMS: atom_id res chain seq x y z
N MET A 1 -13.82 -12.10 10.39
CA MET A 1 -14.04 -11.19 9.25
C MET A 1 -14.36 -9.84 9.82
N ASN A 2 -13.41 -8.90 9.80
CA ASN A 2 -13.69 -7.50 10.13
C ASN A 2 -13.82 -6.75 8.80
N GLU A 3 -15.05 -6.42 8.43
CA GLU A 3 -15.46 -5.91 7.11
C GLU A 3 -15.27 -4.38 6.94
N HIS A 4 -14.30 -3.79 7.66
CA HIS A 4 -13.96 -2.37 7.51
C HIS A 4 -12.47 -2.19 7.25
N GLN A 5 -11.94 -2.84 6.21
CA GLN A 5 -10.61 -2.47 5.70
C GLN A 5 -10.71 -1.09 5.04
N HIS A 6 -9.98 -0.12 5.57
CA HIS A 6 -9.82 1.18 4.95
C HIS A 6 -9.01 1.01 3.65
N ILE A 7 -9.60 1.33 2.51
CA ILE A 7 -8.92 1.26 1.21
C ILE A 7 -8.63 2.68 0.74
N GLU A 8 -7.36 2.96 0.46
CA GLU A 8 -6.90 4.21 -0.13
C GLU A 8 -6.32 3.94 -1.52
N TRP A 9 -6.55 4.86 -2.46
CA TRP A 9 -6.04 4.77 -3.82
C TRP A 9 -5.03 5.88 -4.13
N LYS A 10 -3.97 5.52 -4.87
CA LYS A 10 -2.98 6.45 -5.40
C LYS A 10 -2.61 6.07 -6.82
N SER A 11 -2.58 7.04 -7.72
CA SER A 11 -2.24 6.79 -9.13
C SER A 11 -0.76 6.45 -9.33
N SER A 12 0.11 6.88 -8.41
CA SER A 12 1.56 6.61 -8.42
C SER A 12 2.09 6.45 -6.99
N TRP A 13 3.31 5.92 -6.82
CA TRP A 13 3.99 5.91 -5.52
C TRP A 13 4.73 7.22 -5.25
N ARG A 14 4.68 7.67 -3.99
CA ARG A 14 5.52 8.74 -3.45
C ARG A 14 5.85 8.39 -2.00
N ASP A 15 7.03 8.77 -1.53
CA ASP A 15 7.43 8.47 -0.15
C ASP A 15 6.53 9.14 0.90
N GLU A 16 5.84 10.24 0.55
CA GLU A 16 4.79 10.81 1.41
C GLU A 16 3.65 9.81 1.72
N HIS A 17 3.46 8.78 0.89
CA HIS A 17 2.44 7.75 1.08
C HIS A 17 2.67 6.89 2.33
N LEU A 18 3.90 6.91 2.89
CA LEU A 18 4.22 6.26 4.15
C LEU A 18 3.34 6.73 5.32
N LYS A 19 2.83 7.98 5.29
CA LYS A 19 1.92 8.47 6.36
C LYS A 19 0.59 7.72 6.41
N TRP A 20 0.08 7.26 5.26
CA TRP A 20 -1.15 6.45 5.24
C TRP A 20 -0.88 5.06 5.80
N LEU A 21 0.25 4.45 5.44
CA LEU A 21 0.63 3.12 5.95
C LEU A 21 0.87 3.14 7.46
N CYS A 22 1.52 4.18 7.99
CA CYS A 22 1.62 4.41 9.44
C CYS A 22 0.23 4.61 10.08
N GLY A 23 -0.64 5.40 9.45
CA GLY A 23 -2.01 5.58 9.91
C GLY A 23 -2.81 4.27 9.95
N PHE A 24 -2.62 3.38 8.99
CA PHE A 24 -3.25 2.05 8.96
C PHE A 24 -2.74 1.16 10.09
N ALA A 25 -1.43 1.10 10.29
CA ALA A 25 -0.81 0.34 11.38
C ALA A 25 -1.31 0.80 12.76
N ASN A 26 -1.50 2.10 12.95
CA ASN A 26 -2.00 2.69 14.20
C ASN A 26 -3.53 2.61 14.37
N ALA A 27 -4.25 2.10 13.38
CA ALA A 27 -5.72 2.00 13.38
C ALA A 27 -6.17 0.52 13.34
N GLN A 28 -7.12 0.18 12.46
CA GLN A 28 -7.64 -1.19 12.30
C GLN A 28 -6.96 -1.93 11.14
N GLY A 29 -5.77 -1.49 10.72
CA GLY A 29 -5.16 -1.88 9.46
C GLY A 29 -5.76 -1.12 8.27
N GLY A 30 -5.33 -1.50 7.07
CA GLY A 30 -5.77 -0.86 5.84
C GLY A 30 -5.05 -1.36 4.60
N VAL A 31 -5.54 -0.91 3.45
CA VAL A 31 -5.05 -1.28 2.13
C VAL A 31 -4.74 -0.01 1.35
N LEU A 32 -3.55 0.05 0.77
CA LEU A 32 -3.16 1.09 -0.19
C LEU A 32 -2.98 0.46 -1.57
N ASP A 33 -3.87 0.78 -2.51
CA ASP A 33 -3.67 0.45 -3.92
C ASP A 33 -2.91 1.59 -4.61
N VAL A 34 -1.78 1.26 -5.22
CA VAL A 34 -0.88 2.18 -5.92
C VAL A 34 -0.87 1.81 -7.40
N GLY A 35 -1.15 2.76 -8.29
CA GLY A 35 -1.51 2.51 -9.68
C GLY A 35 -3.01 2.63 -9.95
N ARG A 36 -3.78 3.24 -9.04
CA ARG A 36 -5.23 3.41 -9.13
C ARG A 36 -5.62 4.87 -8.94
N ASN A 37 -6.43 5.45 -9.82
CA ASN A 37 -6.85 6.85 -9.71
C ASN A 37 -7.93 7.06 -8.61
N ASP A 38 -8.32 8.30 -8.37
CA ASP A 38 -9.32 8.66 -7.35
C ASP A 38 -10.73 8.11 -7.64
N GLU A 39 -10.98 7.65 -8.88
CA GLU A 39 -12.21 6.96 -9.28
C GLU A 39 -12.14 5.43 -9.11
N GLY A 40 -11.00 4.90 -8.64
CA GLY A 40 -10.82 3.46 -8.49
C GLY A 40 -10.54 2.74 -9.80
N ARG A 41 -10.02 3.43 -10.82
CA ARG A 41 -9.60 2.82 -12.09
C ARG A 41 -8.10 2.56 -12.10
N VAL A 42 -7.67 1.38 -12.53
CA VAL A 42 -6.26 1.06 -12.68
C VAL A 42 -5.65 1.87 -13.83
N VAL A 43 -4.67 2.70 -13.50
CA VAL A 43 -3.91 3.53 -14.44
C VAL A 43 -2.56 2.93 -14.78
N GLY A 44 -2.07 2.01 -13.96
CA GLY A 44 -0.80 1.30 -14.17
C GLY A 44 0.38 1.96 -13.46
N LEU A 45 1.37 1.14 -13.08
CA LEU A 45 2.65 1.54 -12.51
C LEU A 45 3.80 1.10 -13.41
N GLU A 46 4.50 2.06 -14.00
CA GLU A 46 5.68 1.77 -14.83
C GLU A 46 6.84 1.15 -14.02
N ASN A 47 6.92 1.47 -12.73
CA ASN A 47 7.98 1.02 -11.82
C ASN A 47 7.50 -0.03 -10.79
N ALA A 48 6.44 -0.77 -11.10
CA ALA A 48 5.83 -1.72 -10.15
C ALA A 48 6.82 -2.78 -9.63
N ALA A 49 7.64 -3.37 -10.49
CA ALA A 49 8.63 -4.38 -10.11
C ALA A 49 9.69 -3.81 -9.15
N ARG A 50 10.23 -2.64 -9.47
CA ARG A 50 11.19 -1.94 -8.59
C ARG A 50 10.57 -1.64 -7.21
N LEU A 51 9.34 -1.12 -7.20
CA LEU A 51 8.64 -0.81 -5.96
C LEU A 51 8.38 -2.07 -5.12
N LEU A 52 8.06 -3.21 -5.74
CA LEU A 52 7.89 -4.49 -5.05
C LEU A 52 9.16 -4.93 -4.29
N GLU A 53 10.34 -4.64 -4.83
CA GLU A 53 11.63 -4.93 -4.19
C GLU A 53 12.00 -3.91 -3.10
N GLU A 54 11.69 -2.63 -3.32
CA GLU A 54 12.09 -1.52 -2.43
C GLU A 54 11.16 -1.35 -1.22
N LEU A 55 9.85 -1.49 -1.41
CA LEU A 55 8.84 -1.18 -0.40
C LEU A 55 8.95 -2.03 0.87
N PRO A 56 9.17 -3.37 0.82
CA PRO A 56 9.25 -4.17 2.04
C PRO A 56 10.35 -3.68 2.99
N ASN A 57 11.53 -3.38 2.44
CA ASN A 57 12.64 -2.82 3.21
C ASN A 57 12.33 -1.41 3.70
N LYS A 58 11.75 -0.57 2.84
CA LYS A 58 11.39 0.82 3.21
C LYS A 58 10.37 0.88 4.35
N LEU A 59 9.36 0.00 4.38
CA LEU A 59 8.38 -0.06 5.47
C LEU A 59 9.04 -0.48 6.79
N ARG A 60 9.90 -1.50 6.75
CA ARG A 60 10.64 -1.94 7.93
C ARG A 60 11.59 -0.86 8.45
N ASP A 61 12.38 -0.28 7.56
CA ASP A 61 13.49 0.60 7.94
C ASP A 61 13.02 1.99 8.37
N LEU A 62 11.91 2.50 7.79
CA LEU A 62 11.39 3.84 8.11
C LEU A 62 10.24 3.84 9.12
N LEU A 63 9.40 2.81 9.11
CA LEU A 63 8.21 2.75 9.96
C LEU A 63 8.28 1.65 11.02
N GLY A 64 9.22 0.69 10.92
CA GLY A 64 9.24 -0.46 11.83
C GLY A 64 8.08 -1.44 11.64
N ILE A 65 7.34 -1.32 10.54
CA ILE A 65 6.18 -2.18 10.24
C ILE A 65 6.48 -3.18 9.13
N VAL A 66 5.78 -4.30 9.16
CA VAL A 66 5.75 -5.28 8.06
C VAL A 66 4.35 -5.23 7.43
N GLY A 67 4.31 -5.17 6.10
CA GLY A 67 3.07 -5.21 5.31
C GLY A 67 3.20 -6.22 4.17
N GLU A 68 2.07 -6.75 3.73
CA GLU A 68 2.00 -7.61 2.55
C GLU A 68 1.93 -6.73 1.30
N ILE A 69 2.84 -6.94 0.33
CA ILE A 69 2.89 -6.15 -0.89
C ILE A 69 2.67 -7.11 -2.07
N ASN A 70 1.57 -6.90 -2.79
CA ASN A 70 1.17 -7.75 -3.90
C ASN A 70 1.27 -6.96 -5.21
N LEU A 71 1.89 -7.56 -6.22
CA LEU A 71 1.82 -7.09 -7.60
C LEU A 71 0.61 -7.72 -8.28
N LEU A 72 -0.32 -6.87 -8.70
CA LEU A 72 -1.57 -7.24 -9.34
C LEU A 72 -1.63 -6.60 -10.74
N GLU A 73 -2.50 -7.11 -11.60
CA GLU A 73 -2.70 -6.60 -12.96
C GLU A 73 -4.19 -6.54 -13.28
N GLU A 74 -4.62 -5.45 -13.92
CA GLU A 74 -5.97 -5.28 -14.47
C GLU A 74 -5.84 -4.66 -15.87
N ASP A 75 -6.47 -5.25 -16.89
CA ASP A 75 -6.39 -4.79 -18.29
C ASP A 75 -4.96 -4.56 -18.81
N GLY A 76 -4.01 -5.42 -18.41
CA GLY A 76 -2.59 -5.30 -18.79
C GLY A 76 -1.85 -4.16 -18.08
N LYS A 77 -2.45 -3.55 -17.06
CA LYS A 77 -1.84 -2.47 -16.28
C LYS A 77 -1.48 -2.98 -14.89
N PRO A 78 -0.18 -3.02 -14.54
CA PRO A 78 0.25 -3.48 -13.23
C PRO A 78 -0.05 -2.43 -12.15
N TYR A 79 -0.43 -2.87 -10.96
CA TYR A 79 -0.59 -2.03 -9.78
C TYR A 79 -0.14 -2.78 -8.53
N LEU A 80 0.20 -2.06 -7.47
CA LEU A 80 0.60 -2.66 -6.20
C LEU A 80 -0.53 -2.52 -5.18
N ARG A 81 -0.78 -3.60 -4.44
CA ARG A 81 -1.64 -3.59 -3.25
C ARG A 81 -0.78 -3.80 -2.02
N ILE A 82 -0.78 -2.82 -1.12
CA ILE A 82 -0.07 -2.88 0.15
C ILE A 82 -1.10 -3.08 1.25
N VAL A 83 -1.06 -4.23 1.93
CA VAL A 83 -1.93 -4.55 3.07
C VAL A 83 -1.13 -4.39 4.35
N VAL A 84 -1.65 -3.58 5.26
CA VAL A 84 -1.08 -3.32 6.58
C VAL A 84 -2.07 -3.79 7.63
N GLU A 85 -1.63 -4.70 8.50
CA GLU A 85 -2.41 -5.16 9.65
C GLU A 85 -2.27 -4.16 10.82
N PRO A 86 -3.29 -4.06 11.70
CA PRO A 86 -3.20 -3.23 12.89
C PRO A 86 -2.06 -3.69 13.80
N TYR A 87 -1.24 -2.74 14.25
CA TYR A 87 -0.18 -3.00 15.20
C TYR A 87 -0.71 -2.92 16.64
N PRO A 88 -0.35 -3.87 17.51
CA PRO A 88 -0.84 -3.92 18.89
C PRO A 88 -0.26 -2.82 19.80
N VAL A 89 0.80 -2.15 19.35
CA VAL A 89 1.46 -1.04 20.05
C VAL A 89 1.58 0.14 19.07
N PRO A 90 1.24 1.38 19.47
CA PRO A 90 1.36 2.54 18.60
C PRO A 90 2.79 2.74 18.08
N ILE A 91 2.90 3.03 16.80
CA ILE A 91 4.12 3.37 16.05
C ILE A 91 4.29 4.90 16.03
#